data_AF-A0A6I7X3S7-F1
#
_entry.id   AF-A0A6I7X3S7-F1
#
_cell.length_a   1.000
_cell.length_b   1.000
_cell.length_c   1.000
_cell.angle_alpha   90.00
_cell.angle_beta   90.00
_cell.angle_gamma   90.00
#
_symmetry.space_group_name_H-M   'P 1'
#
loop_
_entity.id
_entity.type
_entity.pdbx_description
1 polymer ?
#
loop_
_entity_poly.entity_id
_entity_poly.type
_entity_poly.pdbx_seq_one_letter_code
_entity_poly.pdbx_strand_id
1 'polypeptide(L)'
;MGLTFKESCPDLRNTREVDIINELQTYGVNVHVYDPWVDPEEAQAEYGVKPLATLEEGKFDAILLAVAHEQFKQMDIKQVRALGKPDAVIYDLKYLFPAELTDERL
;
A
#
# COMPACT_ATOMS: atom_id res chain seq x y z
N MET A 1 0.33 -0.06 0.12
CA MET A 1 0.04 1.08 -0.76
C MET A 1 -1.46 1.17 -0.93
N GLY A 2 -2.05 2.32 -0.58
CA GLY A 2 -3.48 2.50 -0.43
C GLY A 2 -3.95 2.25 1.00
N LEU A 3 -4.84 3.13 1.46
CA LEU A 3 -5.53 3.11 2.76
C LEU A 3 -7.01 3.47 2.62
N THR A 4 -7.38 4.21 1.58
CA THR A 4 -8.77 4.64 1.38
C THR A 4 -9.72 3.47 1.11
N PHE A 5 -11.00 3.66 1.43
CA PHE A 5 -12.06 2.70 1.11
C PHE A 5 -12.27 2.56 -0.41
N LYS A 6 -12.04 3.64 -1.16
CA LYS A 6 -12.30 3.72 -2.59
C LYS A 6 -11.16 4.38 -3.34
N GLU A 7 -10.85 3.85 -4.52
CA GLU A 7 -9.86 4.43 -5.41
C GLU A 7 -10.12 5.92 -5.71
N SER A 8 -9.02 6.66 -5.76
CA SER A 8 -8.94 8.06 -6.17
C SER A 8 -9.91 9.00 -5.44
N CYS A 9 -10.08 8.75 -4.13
CA CYS A 9 -10.94 9.52 -3.24
C CYS A 9 -10.32 9.51 -1.83
N PRO A 10 -10.34 10.62 -1.08
CA PRO A 10 -9.77 10.68 0.27
C PRO A 10 -10.62 9.95 1.33
N ASP A 11 -11.68 9.23 0.96
CA ASP A 11 -12.63 8.66 1.91
C ASP A 11 -12.01 7.50 2.69
N LEU A 12 -11.72 7.78 3.95
CA LEU A 12 -11.19 6.82 4.92
C LEU A 12 -12.29 6.08 5.68
N ARG A 13 -13.57 6.48 5.58
CA ARG A 13 -14.62 5.91 6.44
C ARG A 13 -14.89 4.46 6.06
N ASN A 14 -14.77 3.56 7.03
CA ASN A 14 -14.95 2.11 6.85
C ASN A 14 -13.97 1.47 5.86
N THR A 15 -12.76 2.02 5.73
CA THR A 15 -11.67 1.28 5.07
C THR A 15 -11.51 -0.10 5.74
N ARG A 16 -11.27 -1.13 4.94
CA ARG A 16 -10.94 -2.47 5.44
C ARG A 16 -9.45 -2.76 5.34
N GLU A 17 -8.69 -1.85 4.72
CA GLU A 17 -7.24 -1.90 4.63
C GLU A 17 -6.60 -1.84 6.03
N VAL A 18 -7.28 -1.23 7.01
CA VAL A 18 -6.88 -1.24 8.43
C VAL A 18 -6.94 -2.63 9.07
N ASP A 19 -7.86 -3.49 8.65
CA ASP A 19 -7.92 -4.88 9.14
C ASP A 19 -6.66 -5.64 8.70
N ILE A 20 -6.21 -5.42 7.46
CA ILE A 20 -4.99 -6.01 6.91
C ILE A 20 -3.76 -5.51 7.67
N ILE A 21 -3.69 -4.20 7.95
CA ILE A 21 -2.60 -3.59 8.71
C ILE A 21 -2.51 -4.21 10.12
N ASN A 22 -3.65 -4.27 10.82
CA ASN A 22 -3.71 -4.81 12.18
C ASN A 22 -3.29 -6.28 12.21
N GLU A 23 -3.81 -7.09 11.28
CA GLU A 23 -3.48 -8.51 11.18
C GLU A 23 -1.98 -8.73 10.93
N LEU A 24 -1.39 -8.00 9.97
CA LEU A 24 0.05 -8.07 9.71
C LEU A 24 0.89 -7.67 10.94
N GLN A 25 0.47 -6.65 11.68
CA GLN A 25 1.12 -6.25 12.92
C GLN A 25 1.05 -7.34 14.00
N THR A 26 -0.01 -8.15 14.06
CA THR A 26 -0.09 -9.28 14.99
C THR A 26 0.97 -10.36 14.72
N TYR A 27 1.41 -10.51 13.46
CA TYR A 27 2.52 -11.38 13.08
C TYR A 27 3.90 -10.73 13.33
N GLY A 28 3.95 -9.53 13.91
CA GLY A 28 5.18 -8.78 14.16
C GLY A 28 5.75 -8.08 12.92
N VAL A 29 4.96 -7.92 11.86
CA VAL A 29 5.39 -7.22 10.65
C VAL A 29 5.39 -5.70 10.90
N ASN A 30 6.45 -5.02 10.49
CA ASN A 30 6.53 -3.56 10.52
C ASN A 30 5.82 -2.96 9.30
N VAL A 31 4.57 -2.55 9.48
CA VAL A 31 3.72 -2.06 8.39
C VAL A 31 3.87 -0.56 8.20
N HIS A 32 4.16 -0.16 6.95
CA HIS A 32 4.13 1.23 6.53
C HIS A 32 3.06 1.42 5.46
N VAL A 33 2.34 2.53 5.55
CA VAL A 33 1.26 2.86 4.63
C VAL A 33 1.67 4.05 3.78
N TYR A 34 1.30 4.04 2.51
CA TYR A 34 1.42 5.19 1.61
C TYR A 34 0.12 5.30 0.84
N ASP A 35 -0.53 6.46 0.94
CA ASP A 35 -1.71 6.81 0.19
C ASP A 35 -1.68 8.32 -0.12
N PRO A 36 -1.61 8.73 -1.40
CA PRO A 36 -1.48 10.14 -1.77
C PRO A 36 -2.78 10.94 -1.61
N TRP A 37 -3.92 10.28 -1.37
CA TRP A 37 -5.22 10.96 -1.21
C TRP A 37 -5.56 11.29 0.23
N VAL A 38 -4.84 10.72 1.19
CA VAL A 38 -5.20 10.76 2.59
C VAL A 38 -4.43 11.85 3.32
N ASP A 39 -5.13 12.58 4.20
CA ASP A 39 -4.48 13.43 5.20
C ASP A 39 -3.84 12.55 6.28
N PRO A 40 -2.51 12.64 6.51
CA PRO A 40 -1.85 11.82 7.53
C PRO A 40 -2.34 12.08 8.96
N GLU A 41 -2.82 13.28 9.28
CA GLU A 41 -3.35 13.60 10.60
C GLU A 41 -4.72 12.95 10.81
N GLU A 42 -5.58 12.95 9.78
CA GLU A 42 -6.88 12.29 9.80
C GLU A 42 -6.74 10.77 9.95
N ALA A 43 -5.86 10.15 9.16
CA ALA A 43 -5.58 8.71 9.26
C ALA A 43 -5.06 8.31 10.66
N GLN A 44 -4.20 9.13 11.25
CA GLN A 44 -3.66 8.88 12.58
C GLN A 44 -4.73 9.03 13.65
N ALA A 45 -5.64 10.00 13.52
CA ALA A 45 -6.73 10.22 14.45
C ALA A 45 -7.80 9.13 14.38
N GLU A 46 -8.17 8.68 13.17
CA GLU A 46 -9.22 7.68 12.99
C GLU A 46 -8.74 6.24 13.24
N TYR A 47 -7.54 5.89 12.75
CA TYR A 47 -7.07 4.49 12.72
C TYR A 47 -5.73 4.26 13.41
N GLY A 48 -5.10 5.29 13.97
CA GLY A 48 -3.79 5.15 14.59
C GLY A 48 -2.65 4.94 13.59
N VAL A 49 -2.91 5.10 12.30
CA VAL A 49 -1.97 4.85 11.20
C VAL A 49 -1.49 6.18 10.65
N LYS A 50 -0.17 6.36 10.57
CA LYS A 50 0.43 7.53 9.91
C LYS A 50 1.01 7.14 8.55
N PRO A 51 0.37 7.54 7.43
CA PRO A 51 0.92 7.36 6.10
C PRO A 51 2.28 8.05 5.93
N LEU A 52 3.17 7.40 5.18
CA LEU A 52 4.42 7.96 4.70
C LEU A 52 4.13 9.12 3.74
N ALA A 53 4.90 10.20 3.84
CA ALA A 53 4.83 11.31 2.90
C ALA A 53 5.48 10.99 1.54
N THR A 54 6.54 10.16 1.57
CA THR A 54 7.33 9.79 0.41
C THR A 54 7.72 8.32 0.47
N LEU A 55 7.89 7.73 -0.70
CA LEU A 55 8.40 6.37 -0.84
C LEU A 55 9.92 6.40 -1.01
N GLU A 56 10.63 5.54 -0.27
CA GLU A 56 12.08 5.36 -0.36
C GLU A 56 12.39 4.04 -1.08
N GLU A 57 13.35 4.07 -1.99
CA GLU A 57 13.81 2.89 -2.73
C GLU A 57 14.61 1.92 -1.84
N GLY A 58 14.52 0.62 -2.12
CA GLY A 58 15.31 -0.42 -1.45
C GLY A 58 14.94 -0.68 0.01
N LYS A 59 13.80 -0.19 0.48
CA LYS A 59 13.45 -0.18 1.92
C LYS A 59 12.61 -1.37 2.36
N PHE A 60 11.71 -1.85 1.51
CA PHE A 60 10.66 -2.77 1.91
C PHE A 60 10.97 -4.23 1.56
N ASP A 61 10.63 -5.16 2.45
CA ASP A 61 10.73 -6.61 2.20
C ASP A 61 9.51 -7.14 1.42
N ALA A 62 8.37 -6.44 1.50
CA ALA A 62 7.18 -6.74 0.74
C ALA A 62 6.39 -5.46 0.43
N ILE A 63 5.70 -5.45 -0.70
CA ILE A 63 4.89 -4.33 -1.18
C ILE A 63 3.49 -4.86 -1.49
N LEU A 64 2.51 -4.35 -0.76
CA LEU A 64 1.11 -4.69 -0.93
C LEU A 64 0.38 -3.56 -1.67
N LEU A 65 -0.21 -3.85 -2.82
CA LEU A 65 -1.07 -2.91 -3.56
C LEU A 65 -2.52 -3.16 -3.12
N ALA A 66 -2.98 -2.39 -2.14
CA ALA A 66 -4.27 -2.59 -1.49
C ALA A 66 -5.41 -1.80 -2.14
N VAL A 67 -5.13 -0.67 -2.79
CA VAL A 67 -6.14 0.18 -3.46
C VAL A 67 -5.66 0.59 -4.85
N ALA A 68 -6.57 0.67 -5.81
CA ALA A 68 -6.27 0.94 -7.21
C ALA A 68 -6.27 2.44 -7.58
N HIS A 69 -5.54 3.28 -6.85
CA HIS A 69 -5.45 4.71 -7.19
C HIS A 69 -4.85 4.95 -8.59
N GLU A 70 -5.30 6.00 -9.27
CA GLU A 70 -4.73 6.40 -10.58
C GLU A 70 -3.22 6.66 -10.48
N GLN A 71 -2.74 7.22 -9.37
CA GLN A 71 -1.31 7.43 -9.13
C GLN A 71 -0.52 6.12 -9.15
N PHE A 72 -1.09 5.02 -8.65
CA PHE A 72 -0.42 3.71 -8.65
C PHE A 72 -0.52 3.03 -10.02
N LYS A 73 -1.64 3.18 -10.72
CA LYS A 73 -1.81 2.73 -12.11
C LYS A 73 -0.82 3.40 -13.07
N GLN A 74 -0.43 4.64 -12.78
CA GLN A 74 0.54 5.40 -13.57
C GLN A 74 2.00 5.06 -13.25
N MET A 75 2.26 4.33 -12.15
CA MET A 75 3.60 3.83 -11.86
C MET A 75 3.93 2.65 -12.78
N ASP A 76 5.15 2.60 -13.30
CA ASP A 76 5.71 1.39 -13.90
C ASP A 76 5.99 0.35 -12.79
N ILE A 77 5.82 -0.94 -13.08
CA ILE A 77 6.14 -2.01 -12.15
C ILE A 77 7.60 -1.92 -11.67
N LYS A 78 8.51 -1.41 -12.51
CA LYS A 78 9.91 -1.18 -12.12
C LYS A 78 10.04 -0.17 -10.98
N GLN A 79 9.21 0.87 -10.99
CA GLN A 79 9.19 1.86 -9.92
C GLN A 79 8.66 1.24 -8.63
N VAL A 80 7.64 0.38 -8.70
CA VAL A 80 7.15 -0.37 -7.54
C VAL A 80 8.22 -1.32 -7.03
N ARG A 81 8.85 -2.12 -7.90
CA ARG A 81 9.93 -3.06 -7.54
C ARG A 81 11.12 -2.35 -6.89
N ALA A 82 11.47 -1.15 -7.36
CA ALA A 82 12.56 -0.35 -6.80
C ALA A 82 12.32 0.07 -5.34
N LEU A 83 11.07 0.12 -4.86
CA LEU A 83 10.76 0.37 -3.45
C LEU A 83 11.24 -0.79 -2.55
N GLY A 84 11.28 -1.98 -3.12
CA GLY A 84 11.65 -3.20 -2.43
C GLY A 84 13.15 -3.43 -2.41
N LYS A 85 13.61 -4.21 -1.44
CA LYS A 85 14.92 -4.88 -1.47
C LYS A 85 14.98 -5.87 -2.65
N PRO A 86 16.18 -6.38 -3.03
CA PRO A 86 16.34 -7.26 -4.19
C PRO A 86 15.36 -8.46 -4.25
N ASP A 87 15.02 -9.05 -3.11
CA ASP A 87 14.12 -10.21 -3.00
C ASP A 87 12.71 -9.83 -2.50
N ALA A 88 12.33 -8.56 -2.63
CA ALA A 88 11.05 -8.09 -2.13
C ALA A 88 9.88 -8.66 -2.93
N VAL A 89 8.83 -9.06 -2.22
CA VAL A 89 7.60 -9.62 -2.80
C VAL A 89 6.62 -8.50 -3.14
N ILE A 90 6.05 -8.51 -4.34
CA ILE A 90 4.93 -7.63 -4.74
C ILE A 90 3.64 -8.45 -4.73
N TYR A 91 2.73 -8.07 -3.84
CA TYR A 91 1.39 -8.64 -3.73
C TYR A 91 0.37 -7.62 -4.28
N ASP A 92 -0.33 -7.98 -5.35
CA ASP A 92 -1.31 -7.13 -6.01
C ASP A 92 -2.76 -7.60 -5.75
N LEU A 93 -3.44 -6.97 -4.78
CA LEU A 93 -4.82 -7.29 -4.41
C LEU A 93 -5.86 -6.67 -5.36
N LYS A 94 -5.44 -5.78 -6.27
CA LYS A 94 -6.34 -5.00 -7.11
C LYS A 94 -6.08 -5.18 -8.60
N TYR A 95 -5.23 -6.14 -8.95
CA TYR A 95 -4.91 -6.49 -10.33
C TYR A 95 -4.41 -5.29 -11.16
N LEU A 96 -3.65 -4.39 -10.54
CA LEU A 96 -3.06 -3.21 -11.18
C LEU A 96 -2.07 -3.57 -12.28
N PHE A 97 -1.32 -4.66 -12.11
CA PHE A 97 -0.27 -5.07 -13.04
C PHE A 97 -0.55 -6.43 -13.68
N PRO A 98 0.05 -6.72 -14.87
CA PRO A 98 0.05 -8.05 -15.46
C PRO A 98 0.55 -9.13 -14.49
N ALA A 99 0.00 -10.34 -14.58
CA ALA A 99 0.26 -11.42 -13.62
C ALA A 99 1.74 -11.78 -13.56
N GLU A 100 2.40 -11.81 -14.72
CA GLU A 100 3.81 -12.16 -14.86
C GLU A 100 4.78 -11.13 -14.26
N LEU A 101 4.28 -9.96 -13.84
CA LEU A 101 5.10 -8.88 -13.28
C LEU A 101 4.95 -8.75 -11.75
N THR A 102 4.03 -9.51 -11.15
CA THR A 102 3.74 -9.55 -9.71
C THR A 102 4.04 -10.93 -9.14
N ASP A 103 4.35 -11.03 -7.86
CA ASP A 103 4.71 -12.31 -7.24
C ASP A 103 3.47 -13.08 -6.77
N GLU A 104 2.48 -12.38 -6.19
CA GLU A 104 1.23 -12.97 -5.70
C GLU A 104 0.02 -12.06 -5.97
N ARG A 105 -1.16 -12.67 -6.12
CA ARG A 105 -2.43 -11.98 -6.41
C ARG A 105 -3.59 -12.72 -5.74
N LEU A 106 -4.62 -11.99 -5.35
CA LEU A 106 -5.89 -12.55 -4.86
C LEU A 106 -7.06 -12.00 -5.68
#